data_AF-A0A6L5QCQ7-F1
#
_entry.id   AF-A0A6L5QCQ7-F1
#
_cell.length_a   1.000
_cell.length_b   1.000
_cell.length_c   1.000
_cell.angle_alpha   90.00
_cell.angle_beta   90.00
_cell.angle_gamma   90.00
#
_symmetry.space_group_name_H-M   'P 1'
#
loop_
_entity.id
_entity.type
_entity.pdbx_description
1 polymer ?
#
loop_
_entity_poly.entity_id
_entity_poly.type
_entity_poly.pdbx_seq_one_letter_code
_entity_poly.pdbx_strand_id
1 'polypeptide(L)'
;MNILHIDSCALGDHSTSRQITAAAITALTAANEQATVLYRDLAASPLSHASGPLLQVISQRWDADIPMNAEVRAEALQSASLLQEFQDADLVVLGAPMHNFSIPSTLKAWLDRLLEMQTAAGQRRADLDLVLVTSGCAVMGPESEQQLMENHEVMLKAAFSFMGVRRLHVVRDQADLQQALALSTAD
;
A
#
# COMPACT_ATOMS: atom_id res chain seq x y z
N MET A 1 3.85 16.07 9.89
CA MET A 1 4.04 14.79 9.19
C MET A 1 2.69 14.13 9.02
N ASN A 2 2.27 13.91 7.79
CA ASN A 2 1.07 13.18 7.44
C ASN A 2 1.42 11.70 7.21
N ILE A 3 0.86 10.81 8.01
CA ILE A 3 1.07 9.37 7.90
C ILE A 3 -0.17 8.74 7.28
N LEU A 4 0.01 7.98 6.20
CA LEU A 4 -1.02 7.11 5.66
C LEU A 4 -0.76 5.68 6.15
N HIS A 5 -1.60 5.19 7.06
CA HIS A 5 -1.58 3.82 7.57
C HIS A 5 -2.55 2.96 6.77
N ILE A 6 -2.04 1.97 6.07
CA ILE A 6 -2.82 1.05 5.23
C ILE A 6 -2.67 -0.38 5.75
N ASP A 7 -3.79 -1.02 6.06
CA ASP A 7 -3.84 -2.45 6.37
C ASP A 7 -4.63 -3.20 5.29
N SER A 8 -4.12 -4.36 4.87
CA SER A 8 -4.76 -5.17 3.81
C SER A 8 -5.07 -6.61 4.20
N CYS A 9 -4.55 -7.09 5.34
CA CYS A 9 -4.80 -8.47 5.77
C CYS A 9 -6.26 -8.69 6.14
N ALA A 10 -6.88 -9.73 5.59
CA ALA A 10 -8.27 -10.09 5.88
C ALA A 10 -8.49 -10.71 7.28
N LEU A 11 -7.40 -11.11 7.96
CA LEU A 11 -7.48 -11.83 9.24
C LEU A 11 -7.69 -10.94 10.47
N GLY A 12 -7.83 -9.62 10.30
CA GLY A 12 -8.02 -8.68 11.41
C GLY A 12 -6.94 -8.83 12.50
N ASP A 13 -7.33 -8.87 13.76
CA ASP A 13 -6.41 -8.91 14.92
C ASP A 13 -5.46 -10.12 14.95
N HIS A 14 -5.78 -11.18 14.20
CA HIS A 14 -4.91 -12.35 14.03
C HIS A 14 -3.77 -12.12 13.02
N SER A 15 -3.66 -10.93 12.44
CA SER A 15 -2.63 -10.59 11.46
C SER A 15 -1.37 -10.04 12.11
N THR A 16 -0.25 -10.75 11.95
CA THR A 16 1.07 -10.24 12.33
C THR A 16 1.40 -8.91 11.64
N SER A 17 1.10 -8.78 10.35
CA SER A 17 1.34 -7.51 9.63
C SER A 17 0.58 -6.33 10.24
N ARG A 18 -0.68 -6.51 10.66
CA ARG A 18 -1.46 -5.45 11.33
C ARG A 18 -0.91 -5.09 12.71
N GLN A 19 -0.42 -6.08 13.46
CA GLN A 19 0.20 -5.83 14.75
C GLN A 19 1.48 -4.99 14.60
N ILE A 20 2.29 -5.28 13.57
CA ILE A 20 3.52 -4.53 13.29
C ILE A 20 3.20 -3.12 12.76
N THR A 21 2.24 -2.95 11.85
CA THR A 21 1.84 -1.60 11.39
C THR A 21 1.28 -0.75 12.53
N ALA A 22 0.46 -1.31 13.42
CA ALA A 22 -0.03 -0.62 14.61
C ALA A 22 1.11 -0.21 15.57
N ALA A 23 2.12 -1.08 15.75
CA ALA A 23 3.31 -0.76 16.53
C ALA A 23 4.11 0.39 15.88
N ALA A 24 4.25 0.40 14.56
CA ALA A 24 4.90 1.48 13.82
C ALA A 24 4.19 2.82 14.04
N ILE A 25 2.86 2.86 13.91
CA ILE A 25 2.07 4.09 14.15
C ILE A 25 2.20 4.56 15.60
N THR A 26 2.18 3.65 16.56
CA THR A 26 2.37 3.98 17.98
C THR A 26 3.73 4.65 18.21
N ALA A 27 4.80 4.10 17.63
CA ALA A 27 6.14 4.67 17.77
C ALA A 27 6.29 6.02 17.07
N LEU A 28 5.75 6.15 15.85
CA LEU A 28 5.82 7.39 15.06
C LEU A 28 5.07 8.56 15.71
N THR A 29 3.88 8.29 16.26
CA THR A 29 3.07 9.31 16.94
C THR A 29 3.62 9.67 18.33
N ALA A 30 4.26 8.73 19.03
CA ALA A 30 4.98 9.03 20.26
C ALA A 30 6.23 9.90 20.02
N ALA A 31 6.88 9.76 18.87
CA ALA A 31 8.06 10.56 18.49
C ALA A 31 7.69 11.95 17.95
N ASN A 32 6.45 12.13 17.45
CA ASN A 32 5.98 13.39 16.89
C ASN A 32 4.51 13.63 17.22
N GLU A 33 4.24 14.41 18.28
CA GLU A 33 2.89 14.73 18.74
C GLU A 33 2.05 15.51 17.71
N GLN A 34 2.67 16.12 16.69
CA GLN A 34 2.00 16.83 15.61
C GLN A 34 1.74 15.94 14.38
N ALA A 35 2.11 14.66 14.42
CA ALA A 35 1.82 13.74 13.34
C ALA A 35 0.31 13.52 13.21
N THR A 36 -0.19 13.58 11.97
CA THR A 36 -1.56 13.24 11.64
C THR A 36 -1.57 11.84 11.01
N VAL A 37 -2.56 11.03 11.36
CA VAL A 37 -2.69 9.67 10.83
C VAL A 37 -4.01 9.55 10.07
N LEU A 38 -3.91 9.22 8.78
CA LEU A 38 -5.04 8.76 7.99
C LEU A 38 -4.99 7.24 7.91
N TYR A 39 -6.04 6.58 8.40
CA TYR A 39 -6.13 5.12 8.40
C TYR A 39 -7.02 4.60 7.27
N ARG A 40 -6.52 3.59 6.55
CA ARG A 40 -7.20 2.92 5.43
C ARG A 40 -7.14 1.40 5.61
N ASP A 41 -8.28 0.81 5.95
CA ASP A 41 -8.44 -0.64 6.02
C ASP A 41 -9.03 -1.18 4.71
N LEU A 42 -8.19 -1.81 3.88
CA LEU A 42 -8.60 -2.36 2.60
C LEU A 42 -9.39 -3.67 2.74
N ALA A 43 -9.32 -4.35 3.89
CA ALA A 43 -10.11 -5.54 4.13
C ALA A 43 -11.50 -5.20 4.71
N ALA A 44 -11.59 -4.22 5.59
CA ALA A 44 -12.85 -3.78 6.19
C ALA A 44 -13.69 -2.92 5.23
N SER A 45 -13.05 -2.16 4.34
CA SER A 45 -13.69 -1.37 3.29
C SER A 45 -13.13 -1.75 1.92
N PRO A 46 -13.46 -2.96 1.41
CA PRO A 46 -12.88 -3.46 0.18
C PRO A 46 -13.31 -2.62 -1.02
N LEU A 47 -12.37 -2.43 -1.93
CA LEU A 47 -12.63 -1.83 -3.23
C LEU A 47 -13.17 -2.91 -4.19
N SER A 48 -14.03 -2.52 -5.11
CA SER A 48 -14.40 -3.40 -6.23
C SER A 48 -13.15 -3.79 -7.03
N HIS A 49 -13.18 -4.92 -7.73
CA HIS A 49 -12.08 -5.23 -8.65
C HIS A 49 -12.04 -4.23 -9.80
N ALA A 50 -10.85 -3.94 -10.31
CA ALA A 50 -10.69 -3.05 -11.45
C ALA A 50 -11.41 -3.63 -12.67
N SER A 51 -12.33 -2.85 -13.23
CA SER A 51 -13.06 -3.19 -14.46
C SER A 51 -12.45 -2.48 -15.66
N GLY A 52 -12.66 -3.01 -16.87
CA GLY A 52 -12.23 -2.35 -18.10
C GLY A 52 -12.72 -0.91 -18.23
N PRO A 53 -14.01 -0.62 -18.00
CA PRO A 53 -14.53 0.75 -17.95
C PRO A 53 -13.81 1.63 -16.92
N LEU A 54 -13.64 1.14 -15.68
CA LEU A 54 -12.98 1.92 -14.63
C LEU A 54 -11.53 2.26 -15.02
N LEU A 55 -10.74 1.28 -15.46
CA LEU A 55 -9.34 1.48 -15.83
C LEU A 55 -9.18 2.49 -16.96
N GLN A 56 -10.04 2.44 -17.97
CA GLN A 56 -10.01 3.41 -19.08
C GLN A 56 -10.39 4.83 -18.62
N VAL A 57 -11.34 4.95 -17.69
CA VAL A 57 -11.73 6.24 -17.12
C VAL A 57 -10.60 6.84 -16.28
N ILE A 58 -10.04 6.09 -15.34
CA ILE A 58 -9.02 6.62 -14.41
C ILE A 58 -7.67 6.85 -15.10
N SER A 59 -7.39 6.17 -16.22
CA SER A 59 -6.23 6.41 -17.08
C SER A 59 -6.41 7.54 -18.08
N GLN A 60 -7.57 8.21 -18.09
CA GLN A 60 -7.94 9.24 -19.07
C GLN A 60 -7.94 8.73 -20.53
N ARG A 61 -8.10 7.43 -20.74
CA ARG A 61 -8.20 6.77 -22.06
C ARG A 61 -9.64 6.46 -22.45
N TRP A 62 -10.59 7.19 -21.88
CA TRP A 62 -12.01 6.96 -22.10
C TRP A 62 -12.49 7.57 -23.43
N ASP A 63 -13.49 6.94 -24.03
CA ASP A 63 -14.18 7.43 -25.22
C ASP A 63 -15.72 7.32 -25.08
N ALA A 64 -16.45 7.67 -26.14
CA ALA A 64 -17.91 7.68 -26.14
C ALA A 64 -18.54 6.28 -26.04
N ASP A 65 -17.79 5.21 -26.30
CA ASP A 65 -18.30 3.83 -26.29
C ASP A 65 -18.28 3.21 -24.87
N ILE A 66 -17.64 3.89 -23.91
CA ILE A 66 -17.57 3.47 -22.52
C ILE A 66 -18.70 4.12 -21.72
N PRO A 67 -19.70 3.35 -21.23
CA PRO A 67 -20.81 3.93 -20.50
C PRO A 67 -20.35 4.51 -19.15
N MET A 68 -20.34 5.84 -19.05
CA MET A 68 -20.11 6.56 -17.79
C MET A 68 -21.38 6.56 -16.92
N ASN A 69 -21.73 5.38 -16.41
CA ASN A 69 -22.85 5.22 -15.50
C ASN A 69 -22.51 5.75 -14.09
N ALA A 70 -23.50 5.73 -13.19
CA ALA A 70 -23.33 6.24 -11.84
C ALA A 70 -22.29 5.45 -11.04
N GLU A 71 -22.21 4.13 -11.22
CA GLU A 71 -21.26 3.28 -10.52
C GLU A 71 -19.82 3.60 -10.91
N VAL A 72 -19.49 3.61 -12.21
CA VAL A 72 -18.14 3.91 -12.73
C VAL A 72 -17.69 5.29 -12.28
N ARG A 73 -18.60 6.28 -12.27
CA ARG A 73 -18.31 7.63 -11.77
C ARG A 73 -17.95 7.62 -10.28
N ALA A 74 -18.73 6.91 -9.46
CA ALA A 74 -18.45 6.80 -8.03
C ALA A 74 -17.12 6.10 -7.76
N GLU A 75 -16.81 5.02 -8.49
CA GLU A 75 -15.54 4.30 -8.38
C GLU A 75 -14.34 5.15 -8.85
N ALA A 76 -14.50 5.96 -9.90
CA ALA A 76 -13.46 6.88 -10.36
C ALA A 76 -13.18 7.98 -9.32
N LEU A 77 -14.22 8.54 -8.70
CA LEU A 77 -14.07 9.51 -7.61
C LEU A 77 -13.39 8.88 -6.38
N GLN A 78 -13.78 7.65 -6.01
CA GLN A 78 -13.11 6.92 -4.95
C GLN A 78 -11.64 6.67 -5.27
N SER A 79 -11.33 6.31 -6.52
CA SER A 79 -9.95 6.08 -6.98
C SER A 79 -9.12 7.37 -6.87
N ALA A 80 -9.66 8.50 -7.33
CA ALA A 80 -9.01 9.80 -7.19
C ALA A 80 -8.75 10.18 -5.72
N SER A 81 -9.70 9.92 -4.82
CA SER A 81 -9.51 10.10 -3.38
C SER A 81 -8.34 9.26 -2.86
N LEU A 82 -8.29 7.97 -3.21
CA LEU A 82 -7.21 7.06 -2.77
C LEU A 82 -5.83 7.49 -3.27
N LEU A 83 -5.75 8.00 -4.50
CA LEU A 83 -4.50 8.57 -5.01
C LEU A 83 -4.12 9.83 -4.23
N GLN A 84 -5.08 10.70 -3.93
CA GLN A 84 -4.81 11.92 -3.16
C GLN A 84 -4.31 11.59 -1.75
N GLU A 85 -4.89 10.59 -1.07
CA GLU A 85 -4.39 10.10 0.23
C GLU A 85 -2.91 9.70 0.16
N PHE A 86 -2.52 9.00 -0.91
CA PHE A 86 -1.13 8.61 -1.14
C PHE A 86 -0.23 9.80 -1.49
N GLN A 87 -0.72 10.79 -2.24
CA GLN A 87 0.02 11.98 -2.62
C GLN A 87 0.21 12.97 -1.45
N ASP A 88 -0.74 13.04 -0.52
CA ASP A 88 -0.69 13.93 0.65
C ASP A 88 0.15 13.39 1.82
N ALA A 89 0.50 12.10 1.77
CA ALA A 89 1.30 11.44 2.80
C ALA A 89 2.78 11.83 2.69
N ASP A 90 3.41 12.14 3.82
CA ASP A 90 4.87 12.22 3.95
C ASP A 90 5.47 10.82 4.17
N LEU A 91 4.72 9.96 4.86
CA LEU A 91 5.08 8.58 5.21
C LEU A 91 3.89 7.65 4.97
N VAL A 92 4.12 6.53 4.30
CA VAL A 92 3.15 5.43 4.20
C VAL A 92 3.63 4.26 5.06
N VAL A 93 2.75 3.75 5.91
CA VAL A 93 2.94 2.48 6.63
C VAL A 93 1.96 1.47 6.05
N LEU A 94 2.46 0.49 5.30
CA LEU A 94 1.64 -0.46 4.55
C LEU A 94 1.83 -1.90 5.04
N GLY A 95 0.77 -2.50 5.55
CA GLY A 95 0.68 -3.94 5.79
C GLY A 95 0.35 -4.69 4.51
N ALA A 96 1.31 -5.46 3.99
CA ALA A 96 1.22 -6.26 2.77
C ALA A 96 1.68 -7.72 3.02
N PRO A 97 0.92 -8.51 3.81
CA PRO A 97 1.27 -9.90 4.08
C PRO A 97 1.20 -10.74 2.80
N MET A 98 1.89 -11.88 2.79
CA MET A 98 1.67 -12.88 1.77
C MET A 98 0.34 -13.60 2.00
N HIS A 99 -0.49 -13.65 0.98
CA HIS A 99 -1.70 -14.47 0.92
C HIS A 99 -1.62 -15.37 -0.32
N ASN A 100 -1.52 -16.69 -0.10
CA ASN A 100 -1.45 -17.70 -1.16
C ASN A 100 -0.43 -17.35 -2.27
N PHE A 101 0.84 -17.13 -1.88
CA PHE A 101 1.95 -16.83 -2.79
C PHE A 101 1.86 -15.48 -3.53
N SER A 102 0.97 -14.59 -3.08
CA SER A 102 0.86 -13.21 -3.60
C SER A 102 0.45 -12.24 -2.50
N ILE A 103 -0.02 -11.05 -2.87
CA ILE A 103 -0.59 -10.06 -1.96
C ILE A 103 -2.09 -10.32 -1.73
N PRO A 104 -2.71 -9.73 -0.69
CA PRO A 104 -4.16 -9.79 -0.52
C PRO A 104 -4.86 -9.17 -1.73
N SER A 105 -5.97 -9.77 -2.18
CA SER A 105 -6.72 -9.30 -3.35
C SER A 105 -7.25 -7.88 -3.19
N THR A 106 -7.54 -7.47 -1.95
CA THR A 106 -7.91 -6.10 -1.58
C THR A 106 -6.77 -5.11 -1.80
N LEU A 107 -5.53 -5.48 -1.45
CA LEU A 107 -4.34 -4.69 -1.77
C LEU A 107 -4.13 -4.59 -3.28
N LYS A 108 -4.33 -5.69 -4.01
CA LYS A 108 -4.22 -5.68 -5.47
C LYS A 108 -5.24 -4.73 -6.11
N ALA A 109 -6.49 -4.72 -5.64
CA ALA A 109 -7.52 -3.80 -6.13
C ALA A 109 -7.16 -2.32 -5.87
N TRP A 110 -6.47 -2.03 -4.78
CA TRP A 110 -5.95 -0.68 -4.50
C TRP A 110 -4.77 -0.33 -5.42
N LEU A 111 -3.78 -1.22 -5.55
CA LEU A 111 -2.62 -1.02 -6.44
C LEU A 111 -3.03 -0.84 -7.90
N ASP A 112 -4.00 -1.60 -8.40
CA ASP A 112 -4.46 -1.50 -9.78
C ASP A 112 -4.95 -0.09 -10.12
N ARG A 113 -5.66 0.54 -9.19
CA ARG A 113 -6.15 1.91 -9.39
C ARG A 113 -4.99 2.90 -9.36
N LEU A 114 -4.14 2.82 -8.34
CA LEU A 114 -3.04 3.77 -8.15
C LEU A 114 -2.05 3.71 -9.32
N LEU A 115 -1.61 2.51 -9.72
CA LEU A 115 -0.65 2.32 -10.81
C LEU A 115 -1.22 2.81 -12.16
N GLU A 116 -2.51 2.55 -12.41
CA GLU A 116 -3.17 3.00 -13.64
C GLU A 116 -3.25 4.54 -13.70
N MET A 117 -3.71 5.18 -12.62
CA MET A 117 -3.77 6.65 -12.55
C MET A 117 -2.39 7.29 -12.57
N GLN A 118 -1.40 6.69 -11.93
CA GLN A 118 -0.02 7.17 -11.89
C GLN A 118 0.58 7.25 -13.30
N THR A 119 0.24 6.29 -14.16
CA THR A 119 0.64 6.29 -15.57
C THR A 119 0.11 7.52 -16.31
N ALA A 120 -1.11 7.96 -15.97
CA ALA A 120 -1.73 9.13 -16.57
C ALA A 120 -1.26 10.46 -15.94
N ALA A 121 -1.08 10.51 -14.61
CA ALA A 121 -0.73 11.73 -13.88
C ALA A 121 0.76 12.10 -13.95
N GLY A 122 1.65 11.12 -14.07
CA GLY A 122 3.10 11.34 -14.12
C GLY A 122 3.74 11.85 -12.81
N GLN A 123 2.98 11.95 -11.71
CA GLN A 123 3.39 12.55 -10.44
C GLN A 123 4.20 11.59 -9.54
N ARG A 124 5.53 11.60 -9.67
CA ARG A 124 6.42 10.73 -8.88
C ARG A 124 6.60 11.22 -7.44
N ARG A 125 6.55 10.29 -6.47
CA ARG A 125 6.78 10.55 -5.04
C ARG A 125 8.17 10.12 -4.57
N ALA A 126 9.20 10.82 -5.03
CA ALA A 126 10.59 10.52 -4.64
C ALA A 126 10.92 10.89 -3.19
N ASP A 127 10.14 11.81 -2.63
CA ASP A 127 10.16 12.35 -1.28
C ASP A 127 9.32 11.55 -0.28
N LEU A 128 8.60 10.51 -0.73
CA LEU A 128 7.79 9.68 0.14
C LEU A 128 8.64 8.58 0.79
N ASP A 129 8.53 8.46 2.11
CA ASP A 129 8.98 7.29 2.85
C ASP A 129 7.89 6.22 2.88
N LEU A 130 8.29 4.96 2.64
CA LEU A 130 7.39 3.81 2.71
C LEU A 130 7.97 2.75 3.64
N VAL A 131 7.26 2.50 4.75
CA VAL A 131 7.48 1.32 5.60
C VAL A 131 6.56 0.21 5.10
N LEU A 132 7.16 -0.77 4.42
CA LEU A 132 6.48 -1.92 3.84
C LEU A 132 6.56 -3.11 4.80
N VAL A 133 5.48 -3.37 5.53
CA VAL A 133 5.37 -4.49 6.46
C VAL A 133 4.92 -5.75 5.73
N THR A 134 5.78 -6.76 5.64
CA THR A 134 5.46 -8.06 5.02
C THR A 134 5.45 -9.16 6.08
N SER A 135 4.70 -10.23 5.84
CA SER A 135 4.70 -11.42 6.71
C SER A 135 4.37 -12.65 5.87
N GLY A 136 5.08 -13.76 6.11
CA GLY A 136 4.96 -15.01 5.34
C GLY A 136 4.14 -16.11 6.03
N CYS A 137 4.17 -17.30 5.41
CA CYS A 137 3.59 -18.53 5.96
C CYS A 137 4.71 -19.55 6.22
N ALA A 138 4.95 -19.86 7.49
CA ALA A 138 6.05 -20.72 7.97
C ALA A 138 5.88 -22.22 7.67
N VAL A 139 4.97 -22.61 6.77
CA VAL A 139 4.67 -24.02 6.46
C VAL A 139 5.69 -24.61 5.46
N MET A 140 6.52 -23.77 4.86
CA MET A 140 7.58 -24.20 3.94
C MET A 140 8.93 -24.29 4.66
N GLY A 141 9.83 -25.15 4.17
CA GLY A 141 11.21 -25.20 4.68
C GLY A 141 11.93 -23.85 4.51
N PRO A 142 12.91 -23.53 5.37
CA PRO A 142 13.44 -22.17 5.53
C PRO A 142 14.01 -21.55 4.24
N GLU A 143 14.71 -22.33 3.40
CA GLU A 143 15.24 -21.83 2.12
C GLU A 143 14.13 -21.44 1.13
N SER A 144 13.07 -22.25 1.08
CA SER A 144 11.94 -21.98 0.20
C SER A 144 11.09 -20.81 0.68
N GLU A 145 10.99 -20.62 2.00
CA GLU A 145 10.34 -19.46 2.61
C GLU A 145 11.10 -18.17 2.29
N GLN A 146 12.43 -18.17 2.42
CA GLN A 146 13.25 -16.99 2.10
C GLN A 146 13.07 -16.57 0.64
N GLN A 147 13.25 -17.49 -0.31
CA GLN A 147 13.10 -17.17 -1.73
C GLN A 147 11.69 -16.67 -2.08
N LEU A 148 10.67 -17.24 -1.43
CA LEU A 148 9.28 -16.84 -1.61
C LEU A 148 9.03 -15.41 -1.09
N MET A 149 9.56 -15.07 0.08
CA MET A 149 9.45 -13.72 0.64
C MET A 149 10.22 -12.69 -0.21
N GLU A 150 11.39 -13.04 -0.72
CA GLU A 150 12.14 -12.18 -1.65
C GLU A 150 11.32 -11.89 -2.92
N ASN A 151 10.69 -12.91 -3.52
CA ASN A 151 9.85 -12.73 -4.71
C ASN A 151 8.66 -11.80 -4.44
N HIS A 152 8.00 -11.99 -3.29
CA HIS A 152 6.88 -11.13 -2.85
C HIS A 152 7.29 -9.67 -2.71
N GLU A 153 8.43 -9.43 -2.08
CA GLU A 153 8.96 -8.09 -1.86
C GLU A 153 9.47 -7.44 -3.14
N VAL A 154 10.10 -8.19 -4.04
CA VAL A 154 10.56 -7.67 -5.33
C VAL A 154 9.39 -7.14 -6.14
N MET A 155 8.27 -7.86 -6.18
CA MET A 155 7.06 -7.40 -6.86
C MET A 155 6.52 -6.10 -6.27
N LEU A 156 6.40 -6.01 -4.94
CA LEU A 156 5.93 -4.81 -4.26
C LEU A 156 6.88 -3.63 -4.47
N LYS A 157 8.20 -3.84 -4.30
CA LYS A 157 9.23 -2.83 -4.56
C LYS A 157 9.16 -2.30 -5.98
N ALA A 158 8.94 -3.16 -6.97
CA ALA A 158 8.79 -2.74 -8.37
C ALA A 158 7.56 -1.83 -8.56
N ALA A 159 6.41 -2.19 -7.96
CA ALA A 159 5.19 -1.37 -8.04
C ALA A 159 5.39 0.03 -7.42
N PHE A 160 5.97 0.12 -6.22
CA PHE A 160 6.21 1.41 -5.57
C PHE A 160 7.32 2.22 -6.26
N SER A 161 8.36 1.56 -6.79
CA SER A 161 9.39 2.20 -7.60
C SER A 161 8.81 2.81 -8.88
N PHE A 162 7.84 2.15 -9.52
CA PHE A 162 7.10 2.70 -10.66
C PHE A 162 6.35 3.98 -10.28
N MET A 163 5.77 4.04 -9.08
CA MET A 163 5.14 5.25 -8.53
C MET A 163 6.15 6.33 -8.08
N GLY A 164 7.45 6.04 -8.20
CA GLY A 164 8.53 6.98 -7.92
C GLY A 164 9.05 6.93 -6.50
N VAL A 165 8.54 6.05 -5.63
CA VAL A 165 9.00 5.87 -4.25
C VAL A 165 10.43 5.34 -4.27
N ARG A 166 11.35 6.07 -3.64
CA ARG A 166 12.78 5.71 -3.56
C ARG A 166 13.21 5.25 -2.18
N ARG A 167 12.54 5.72 -1.13
CA ARG A 167 12.82 5.37 0.25
C ARG A 167 11.79 4.34 0.72
N LEU A 168 12.13 3.06 0.55
CA LEU A 168 11.29 1.93 0.90
C LEU A 168 12.03 1.02 1.88
N HIS A 169 11.46 0.85 3.06
CA HIS A 169 11.99 0.05 4.16
C HIS A 169 11.10 -1.18 4.35
N VAL A 170 11.65 -2.37 4.10
CA VAL A 170 10.92 -3.63 4.36
C VAL A 170 11.02 -3.97 5.84
N VAL A 171 9.90 -4.38 6.42
CA VAL A 171 9.78 -4.79 7.81
C VAL A 171 9.08 -6.15 7.88
N ARG A 172 9.76 -7.18 8.40
CA ARG A 172 9.18 -8.51 8.62
C ARG A 172 8.86 -8.79 10.09
N ASP A 173 9.58 -8.13 11.00
CA ASP A 173 9.43 -8.27 12.44
C ASP A 173 9.70 -6.95 13.20
N GLN A 174 9.75 -7.03 14.54
CA GLN A 174 9.99 -5.88 15.41
C GLN A 174 11.42 -5.33 15.33
N ALA A 175 12.42 -6.16 15.03
CA ALA A 175 13.80 -5.71 14.89
C ALA A 175 13.97 -4.89 13.61
N ASP A 176 13.41 -5.37 12.49
CA ASP A 176 13.36 -4.61 11.24
C ASP A 176 12.63 -3.28 11.42
N LEU A 177 11.54 -3.27 12.21
CA LEU A 177 10.76 -2.05 12.46
C LEU A 177 11.61 -0.97 13.13
N GLN A 178 12.37 -1.32 14.16
CA GLN A 178 13.23 -0.37 14.85
C GLN A 178 14.26 0.26 13.90
N GLN A 179 14.83 -0.56 13.00
CA GLN A 179 15.77 -0.08 11.98
C GLN A 179 15.10 0.83 10.96
N ALA A 180 13.90 0.48 10.48
CA ALA A 180 13.16 1.27 9.50
C ALA A 180 12.79 2.65 10.07
N LEU A 181 12.30 2.71 11.30
CA LEU A 181 11.89 3.96 11.95
C LEU A 181 13.07 4.92 12.17
N ALA A 182 14.24 4.38 12.53
CA ALA A 182 15.47 5.16 12.67
C ALA A 182 15.91 5.82 11.35
N LEU A 183 15.69 5.15 10.21
CA LEU A 183 16.02 5.70 8.89
C LEU A 183 15.00 6.74 8.42
N SER A 184 13.72 6.55 8.72
CA SER A 184 12.64 7.47 8.31
C SER A 184 12.61 8.80 9.07
N THR A 185 13.33 8.91 10.19
CA THR A 185 13.34 10.09 11.07
C THR A 185 14.65 10.87 11.03
N ALA A 186 15.59 10.48 10.17
CA ALA A 186 16.97 10.99 10.16
C ALA A 186 17.20 12.24 9.27
N ASP A 187 16.17 12.79 8.64
CA ASP A 187 16.22 14.00 7.79
C ASP A 187 15.31 15.12 8.35
#